data_AF-A0A7X9D694-F1
#
_entry.id   AF-A0A7X9D694-F1
#
_cell.length_a   1.000
_cell.length_b   1.000
_cell.length_c   1.000
_cell.angle_alpha   90.00
_cell.angle_beta   90.00
_cell.angle_gamma   90.00
#
_symmetry.space_group_name_H-M   'P 1'
#
loop_
_entity.id
_entity.type
_entity.pdbx_description
1 polymer ?
#
loop_
_entity_poly.entity_id
_entity_poly.type
_entity_poly.pdbx_seq_one_letter_code
_entity_poly.pdbx_strand_id
1 'polypeptide(L)' 'MKKLLLLLAVGALFLCTGCSKKCHCVAKLNGEVVYERSDIVLNDGEKCSDYNSMVSVPLVSTKVESKCLPQLF' A
#
# COMPACT_ATOMS: atom_id res chain seq x y z
N MET A 1 6.40 -37.51 -33.40
CA MET A 1 5.69 -37.72 -32.13
C MET A 1 6.60 -37.31 -30.98
N LYS A 2 6.32 -36.17 -30.33
CA LYS A 2 6.82 -35.76 -29.00
C LYS A 2 6.00 -34.55 -28.55
N LYS A 3 4.74 -34.83 -28.21
CA LYS A 3 3.93 -33.99 -27.32
C LYS A 3 4.29 -34.45 -25.91
N LEU A 4 4.72 -33.54 -25.04
CA LEU A 4 4.46 -33.49 -23.60
C LEU A 4 5.61 -32.74 -22.92
N LEU A 5 5.24 -31.98 -21.89
CA LEU A 5 6.10 -31.15 -21.02
C LEU A 5 6.39 -29.81 -21.71
N LEU A 6 5.89 -28.65 -21.29
CA LEU A 6 5.61 -28.17 -19.94
C LEU A 6 4.34 -27.30 -19.96
N LEU A 7 3.22 -27.84 -19.48
CA LEU A 7 2.06 -27.05 -19.04
C LEU A 7 2.04 -27.20 -17.53
N LEU A 8 2.63 -26.27 -16.77
CA LEU A 8 2.47 -26.12 -15.30
C LEU A 8 3.34 -24.94 -14.82
N ALA A 9 3.01 -23.72 -15.24
CA ALA A 9 3.56 -22.50 -14.65
C ALA A 9 2.55 -21.34 -14.67
N VAL A 10 1.25 -21.66 -14.61
CA VAL A 10 0.18 -20.66 -14.54
C VAL A 10 -0.64 -20.93 -13.29
N GLY A 11 -0.09 -20.57 -12.13
CA GLY A 11 -0.76 -20.83 -10.86
C GLY A 11 -0.35 -19.97 -9.67
N ALA A 12 0.62 -19.05 -9.82
CA ALA A 12 1.16 -18.29 -8.70
C ALA A 12 0.65 -16.83 -8.60
N LEU A 13 -0.49 -16.50 -9.21
CA LEU A 13 -1.00 -15.11 -9.27
C LEU A 13 -2.29 -14.84 -8.46
N PHE A 14 -2.66 -15.73 -7.54
CA PHE A 14 -3.84 -15.53 -6.67
C PHE A 14 -3.47 -15.60 -5.18
N LEU A 15 -2.73 -14.61 -4.67
CA LEU A 15 -2.44 -14.44 -3.24
C LEU A 15 -2.85 -13.03 -2.74
N CYS A 16 -4.02 -12.54 -3.14
CA CYS A 16 -4.59 -11.29 -2.59
C CYS A 16 -6.06 -11.44 -2.16
N THR A 17 -6.54 -12.65 -1.91
CA THR A 17 -7.89 -12.87 -1.35
C THR A 17 -8.00 -12.50 0.15
N GLY A 18 -6.89 -12.09 0.78
CA GLY A 18 -6.83 -11.61 2.17
C GLY A 18 -6.15 -10.27 2.36
N CYS A 19 -5.84 -9.52 1.29
CA CYS A 19 -5.31 -8.16 1.45
C CYS A 19 -6.43 -7.24 1.92
N SER A 20 -6.26 -6.65 3.10
CA SER A 20 -7.14 -5.59 3.59
C SER A 20 -7.27 -4.53 2.50
N LYS A 21 -8.51 -4.27 2.05
CA LYS A 21 -8.80 -3.19 1.09
C LYS A 21 -8.67 -1.81 1.73
N LYS A 22 -8.30 -1.72 3.01
CA LYS A 22 -8.10 -0.43 3.70
C LYS A 22 -6.62 -0.15 3.86
N CYS A 23 -6.24 1.10 3.63
CA CYS A 23 -4.88 1.57 3.86
C CYS A 23 -4.85 2.54 5.04
N HIS A 24 -3.75 2.47 5.78
CA HIS A 24 -3.40 3.37 6.85
C HIS A 24 -2.14 4.13 6.45
N CYS A 25 -2.25 5.45 6.36
CA CYS A 25 -1.20 6.36 5.96
C CYS A 25 -0.74 7.20 7.15
N VAL A 26 0.57 7.26 7.36
CA VAL A 26 1.17 8.03 8.44
C VAL A 26 2.38 8.79 7.93
N ALA A 27 2.47 10.06 8.29
CA ALA A 27 3.72 10.82 8.21
C ALA A 27 4.23 11.08 9.63
N LYS A 28 5.52 10.84 9.84
CA LYS A 28 6.19 11.10 11.13
C LYS A 28 7.30 12.10 10.98
N LEU A 29 7.35 13.07 11.90
CA LEU A 29 8.46 13.99 12.05
C LEU A 29 9.06 13.80 13.43
N ASN A 30 10.36 13.53 13.53
CA ASN A 30 11.05 13.27 14.80
C ASN A 30 10.38 12.20 15.68
N GLY A 31 9.74 11.20 15.06
CA GLY A 31 9.04 10.11 15.75
C GLY A 31 7.58 10.42 16.11
N GLU A 32 7.14 11.67 16.01
CA GLU A 32 5.75 12.09 16.26
C GLU A 32 4.90 12.00 14.99
N VAL A 33 3.63 11.61 15.15
CA VAL A 33 2.66 11.57 14.05
C VAL A 33 2.20 12.99 13.76
N VAL A 34 2.47 13.47 12.55
CA VAL A 34 2.08 14.82 12.08
C VAL A 34 0.96 14.80 11.05
N TYR A 35 0.65 13.61 10.51
CA TYR A 35 -0.45 13.36 9.59
C TYR A 35 -0.83 11.88 9.68
N GLU A 36 -2.13 11.61 9.73
CA GLU A 36 -2.70 10.27 9.77
C GLU A 36 -3.97 10.23 8.92
N ARG A 37 -4.10 9.18 8.11
CA ARG A 37 -5.26 8.97 7.23
C ARG A 37 -5.56 7.48 7.07
N SER A 38 -6.80 7.08 7.33
CA SER A 38 -7.22 5.65 7.36
C SER A 38 -8.50 5.35 6.57
N ASP A 39 -9.04 6.34 5.86
CA ASP A 39 -10.28 6.26 5.06
C ASP A 39 -10.04 5.77 3.63
N ILE A 40 -8.81 5.38 3.28
CA ILE A 40 -8.47 4.95 1.92
C ILE A 40 -8.94 3.51 1.72
N VAL A 41 -9.83 3.32 0.75
CA VAL A 41 -10.29 2.00 0.29
C VAL A 41 -9.76 1.75 -1.11
N LEU A 42 -9.03 0.65 -1.28
CA LEU A 42 -8.42 0.24 -2.54
C LEU A 42 -9.45 -0.28 -3.53
N ASN A 43 -9.36 0.21 -4.77
CA ASN A 43 -10.00 -0.42 -5.93
C ASN A 43 -9.18 -1.62 -6.42
N ASP A 44 -9.76 -2.41 -7.32
CA ASP A 44 -9.08 -3.58 -7.87
C ASP A 44 -7.83 -3.17 -8.67
N GLY A 45 -6.66 -3.72 -8.28
CA GLY A 45 -5.37 -3.42 -8.90
C GLY A 45 -4.58 -2.28 -8.25
N GLU A 46 -5.19 -1.49 -7.36
CA GLU A 46 -4.50 -0.45 -6.59
C GLU A 46 -3.70 -1.04 -5.41
N LYS A 47 -2.65 -0.34 -5.01
CA LYS A 47 -1.82 -0.66 -3.85
C LYS A 47 -1.77 0.53 -2.90
N CYS A 48 -1.63 0.29 -1.59
CA CYS A 48 -1.50 1.38 -0.62
C CYS A 48 -0.34 2.33 -0.95
N SER A 49 0.77 1.81 -1.49
CA SER A 49 1.92 2.63 -1.91
C SER A 49 1.58 3.68 -2.98
N ASP A 50 0.53 3.46 -3.76
CA ASP A 50 0.08 4.41 -4.80
C ASP A 50 -0.46 5.71 -4.18
N TYR A 51 -0.79 5.67 -2.88
CA TYR A 51 -1.29 6.79 -2.09
C TYR A 51 -0.21 7.46 -1.23
N ASN A 52 1.05 7.04 -1.33
CA ASN A 52 2.16 7.75 -0.69
C ASN A 52 2.22 9.19 -1.20
N SER A 53 2.37 10.16 -0.29
CA SER A 53 2.34 11.58 -0.67
C SER A 53 3.19 12.44 0.24
N MET A 54 3.59 13.61 -0.26
CA MET A 54 4.27 14.61 0.55
C MET A 54 3.24 15.53 1.20
N VAL A 55 3.15 15.49 2.53
CA VAL A 55 2.26 16.36 3.33
C VAL A 55 3.07 17.51 3.92
N SER A 56 2.48 18.70 3.87
CA SER A 56 3.09 19.90 4.46
C SER A 56 2.74 19.93 5.94
N VAL A 57 3.74 20.06 6.81
CA VAL A 57 3.57 20.21 8.26
C VAL A 57 3.60 21.71 8.58
N PRO A 58 2.44 22.35 8.88
CA PRO A 58 2.37 23.81 8.98
C PRO A 58 3.25 24.40 10.08
N LEU A 59 3.49 23.66 11.16
CA LEU A 59 4.25 24.12 12.32
C LEU A 59 5.76 24.28 12.04
N VAL A 60 6.31 23.60 11.03
CA VAL A 60 7.76 23.58 10.76
C VAL A 60 8.10 23.88 9.29
N SER A 61 7.13 24.35 8.50
CA SER A 61 7.30 24.67 7.07
C SER A 61 8.03 23.59 6.25
N THR A 62 7.90 22.33 6.66
CA THR A 62 8.62 21.18 6.11
C THR A 62 7.63 20.22 5.48
N LYS A 63 8.04 19.56 4.39
CA LYS A 63 7.27 18.47 3.79
C LYS A 63 7.78 17.14 4.30
N VAL A 64 6.87 16.27 4.72
CA VAL A 64 7.18 14.94 5.22
C VAL A 64 6.46 13.91 4.35
N GLU A 65 7.11 12.80 4.08
CA GLU A 65 6.50 11.70 3.34
C GLU A 65 5.48 10.99 4.23
N SER A 66 4.23 10.96 3.77
CA SER A 66 3.18 10.08 4.26
C SER A 66 3.31 8.72 3.57
N LYS A 67 3.53 7.68 4.36
CA LYS A 67 3.62 6.29 3.89
C LYS A 67 2.35 5.52 4.22
N CYS A 68 1.81 4.86 3.22
CA CYS A 68 0.55 4.13 3.28
C CYS A 68 0.81 2.61 3.25
N LEU A 69 0.25 1.90 4.22
CA LEU A 69 0.37 0.45 4.36
C LEU A 69 -1.02 -0.18 4.51
N PRO A 70 -1.18 -1.47 4.14
CA PRO A 70 -2.42 -2.19 4.41
C PRO A 70 -2.75 -2.16 5.89
N GLN A 71 -3.99 -1.83 6.24
CA GLN A 71 -4.45 -1.87 7.62
C GLN A 71 -4.63 -3.33 8.03
N LEU A 72 -3.78 -3.82 8.94
CA LEU A 72 -3.96 -5.13 9.58
C LEU A 72 -5.12 -5.03 10.57
N PHE A 73 -6.03 -6.02 10.52
CA PHE A 73 -7.15 -6.16 11.45
C PHE A 73 -6.67 -6.66 12.81
#